data_AF-A0A1X1Q8Q9-F1
#
_entry.id   AF-A0A1X1Q8Q9-F1
#
_cell.length_a   1.000
_cell.length_b   1.000
_cell.length_c   1.000
_cell.angle_alpha   90.00
_cell.angle_beta   90.00
_cell.angle_gamma   90.00
#
_symmetry.space_group_name_H-M   'P 1'
#
loop_
_entity.id
_entity.type
_entity.pdbx_description
1 polymer ?
#
loop_
_entity_poly.entity_id
_entity_poly.type
_entity_poly.pdbx_seq_one_letter_code
_entity_poly.pdbx_strand_id
1 'polypeptide(L)'
;MGAAAITILVLALFFLFNRQNTPTAIQEPEIGIMDMAQVIRVHKDYGQLQTLLREAASMEAELKLKSFELTAQAVTADKKLFEDAAKQKANLEIITSHSETMDELKAQADAIYDRMKSQFDQERAAIDREYENRILNIQIKADNAATLELSEAERASLQAEWNRLKDERNERHNQLLKDQQHRYEVAVEAATGEARRNMLAEENSIRGQAQTDAMQHFAEVQGRNAQAIDEAMKPIQLKMDLARKKTTLELKLREIDLLEKKIFEDISSRAAKLAMVHHLNLIITDPVDNILGLEFDRLGFVTWHELRSPVIGINTLDLTDEMLQEMKNIQ
;
A
#
# COMPACT_ATOMS: atom_id res chain seq x y z
N MET A 1 -55.82 25.38 -100.35
CA MET A 1 -54.56 24.80 -99.83
C MET A 1 -53.75 25.76 -98.94
N GLY A 2 -54.30 26.89 -98.47
CA GLY A 2 -53.57 27.86 -97.63
C GLY A 2 -53.90 27.86 -96.13
N ALA A 3 -54.99 27.18 -95.72
CA ALA A 3 -55.43 27.18 -94.32
C ALA A 3 -54.75 26.09 -93.47
N ALA A 4 -54.36 24.96 -94.07
CA ALA A 4 -53.76 23.84 -93.35
C ALA A 4 -52.28 24.03 -93.01
N ALA A 5 -51.56 24.87 -93.78
CA ALA A 5 -50.14 25.15 -93.51
C ALA A 5 -49.96 26.14 -92.34
N ILE A 6 -50.91 27.06 -92.14
CA ILE A 6 -50.85 28.07 -91.09
C ILE A 6 -51.19 27.47 -89.72
N THR A 7 -52.11 26.50 -89.66
CA THR A 7 -52.46 25.82 -88.40
C THR A 7 -51.33 24.94 -87.87
N ILE A 8 -50.57 24.29 -88.75
CA ILE A 8 -49.40 23.47 -88.35
C ILE A 8 -48.25 24.35 -87.85
N LEU A 9 -48.03 25.52 -88.47
CA LEU A 9 -47.01 26.47 -88.03
C LEU A 9 -47.31 27.06 -86.63
N VAL A 10 -48.58 27.36 -86.36
CA VAL A 10 -49.02 27.87 -85.05
C VAL A 10 -48.93 26.80 -83.96
N LEU A 11 -49.25 25.54 -84.27
CA LEU A 11 -49.09 24.41 -83.34
C LEU A 11 -47.61 24.09 -83.03
N ALA A 12 -46.72 24.20 -84.03
CA ALA A 12 -45.29 23.99 -83.83
C ALA A 12 -44.65 25.12 -83.00
N LEU A 13 -45.05 26.37 -83.22
CA LEU A 13 -44.61 27.52 -82.41
C LEU A 13 -45.15 27.48 -80.99
N PHE A 14 -46.39 26.99 -80.80
CA PHE A 14 -46.95 26.77 -79.46
C PHE A 14 -46.18 25.67 -78.72
N PHE A 15 -45.83 24.55 -79.37
CA PHE A 15 -45.06 23.48 -78.72
C PHE A 15 -43.61 23.87 -78.39
N LEU A 16 -43.00 24.75 -79.19
CA LEU A 16 -41.65 25.29 -78.93
C LEU A 16 -41.65 26.32 -77.78
N PHE A 17 -42.68 27.15 -77.65
CA PHE A 17 -42.83 28.09 -76.53
C PHE A 17 -43.30 27.42 -75.23
N ASN A 18 -43.95 26.25 -75.32
CA ASN A 18 -44.51 25.55 -74.16
C ASN A 18 -43.59 24.46 -73.60
N ARG A 19 -42.30 24.43 -73.98
CA ARG A 19 -41.26 23.78 -73.18
C ARG A 19 -41.01 24.62 -71.92
N GLN A 20 -41.97 24.55 -71.01
CA GLN A 20 -41.75 24.92 -69.62
C GLN A 20 -40.64 24.02 -69.10
N ASN A 21 -39.57 24.65 -68.59
CA ASN A 21 -38.65 24.00 -67.67
C ASN A 21 -39.52 23.31 -66.61
N THR A 22 -39.46 21.98 -66.53
CA THR A 22 -40.02 21.26 -65.39
C THR A 22 -39.36 21.87 -64.15
N PRO A 23 -40.09 22.56 -63.26
CA PRO A 23 -39.52 22.95 -61.99
C PRO A 23 -39.19 21.64 -61.29
N THR A 24 -37.92 21.42 -60.97
CA THR A 24 -37.54 20.42 -59.98
C THR A 24 -38.42 20.68 -58.77
N ALA A 25 -39.29 19.72 -58.42
CA ALA A 25 -40.12 19.84 -57.23
C ALA A 25 -39.18 20.12 -56.06
N ILE A 26 -39.28 21.33 -55.50
CA ILE A 26 -38.65 21.69 -54.25
C ILE A 26 -39.33 20.76 -53.24
N GLN A 27 -38.64 19.69 -52.85
CA GLN A 27 -39.14 18.83 -51.80
C GLN A 27 -39.17 19.69 -50.53
N GLU A 28 -40.33 19.79 -49.89
CA GLU A 28 -40.42 20.47 -48.59
C GLU A 28 -39.50 19.73 -47.61
N PRO A 29 -38.71 20.45 -46.80
CA PRO A 29 -37.80 19.81 -45.85
C PRO A 29 -38.62 18.99 -44.85
N GLU A 30 -38.29 17.71 -44.68
CA GLU A 30 -39.02 16.80 -43.78
C GLU A 30 -38.35 16.72 -42.38
N ILE A 31 -37.07 17.09 -42.31
CA ILE A 31 -36.22 16.96 -41.13
C ILE A 31 -35.60 18.31 -40.77
N GLY A 32 -35.80 18.76 -39.53
CA GLY A 32 -35.12 19.92 -38.96
C GLY A 32 -33.78 19.54 -38.33
N ILE A 33 -32.79 20.41 -38.44
CA ILE A 33 -31.52 20.32 -37.70
C ILE A 33 -31.41 21.54 -36.79
N MET A 34 -30.93 21.36 -35.57
CA MET A 34 -30.73 22.46 -34.62
C MET A 34 -29.48 22.25 -33.76
N ASP A 35 -28.67 23.30 -33.62
CA ASP A 35 -27.57 23.34 -32.67
C ASP A 35 -28.09 23.61 -31.25
N MET A 36 -28.23 22.53 -30.48
CA MET A 36 -28.71 22.59 -29.10
C MET A 36 -27.74 23.37 -28.20
N ALA A 37 -26.43 23.31 -28.43
CA ALA A 37 -25.44 24.02 -27.63
C ALA A 37 -25.57 25.55 -27.76
N GLN A 38 -25.90 26.04 -28.96
CA GLN A 38 -26.18 27.46 -29.20
C GLN A 38 -27.52 27.90 -28.60
N VAL A 39 -28.56 27.08 -28.77
CA VAL A 39 -29.92 27.39 -28.30
C VAL A 39 -29.99 27.46 -26.77
N ILE A 40 -29.33 26.53 -26.07
CA ILE A 40 -29.26 26.52 -24.61
C ILE A 40 -28.61 27.79 -24.07
N ARG A 41 -27.52 28.26 -24.69
CA ARG A 41 -26.77 29.44 -24.22
C ARG A 41 -27.60 30.72 -24.20
N VAL A 42 -28.64 30.78 -25.03
CA VAL A 42 -29.54 31.93 -25.13
C VAL A 42 -30.71 31.85 -24.13
N HIS A 43 -30.91 30.71 -23.46
CA HIS A 43 -31.95 30.56 -22.45
C HIS A 43 -31.68 31.47 -21.23
N LYS A 44 -32.73 32.15 -20.74
CA LYS A 44 -32.63 33.11 -19.62
C LYS A 44 -32.00 32.52 -18.34
N ASP A 45 -32.31 31.26 -18.05
CA ASP A 45 -31.85 30.55 -16.85
C ASP A 45 -30.48 29.86 -17.04
N TYR A 46 -29.87 29.92 -18.23
CA TYR A 46 -28.59 29.26 -18.50
C TYR A 46 -27.43 29.84 -17.67
N GLY A 47 -27.44 31.15 -17.41
CA GLY A 47 -26.45 31.79 -16.53
C GLY A 47 -26.55 31.30 -15.07
N GLN A 48 -27.76 30.98 -14.61
CA GLN A 48 -28.00 30.41 -13.28
C GLN A 48 -27.48 28.97 -13.22
N LEU A 49 -27.76 28.16 -14.26
CA LEU A 49 -27.24 26.79 -14.39
C LEU A 49 -25.70 26.75 -14.33
N GLN A 50 -25.01 27.61 -15.09
CA GLN A 50 -23.55 27.67 -15.06
C GLN A 50 -22.97 28.08 -13.71
N THR A 51 -23.71 28.89 -12.94
CA THR A 51 -23.29 29.32 -11.61
C THR A 51 -23.44 28.16 -10.62
N LEU A 52 -24.59 27.48 -10.65
CA LEU A 52 -24.83 26.29 -9.81
C LEU A 52 -23.84 25.16 -10.10
N LEU A 53 -23.51 24.89 -11.37
CA LEU A 53 -22.51 23.88 -11.76
C LEU A 53 -21.12 24.21 -11.20
N ARG A 54 -20.68 25.47 -11.30
CA ARG A 54 -19.38 25.91 -10.74
C ARG A 54 -19.36 25.78 -9.22
N GLU A 55 -20.44 26.16 -8.56
CA GLU A 55 -20.58 26.02 -7.11
C GLU A 55 -20.53 24.55 -6.67
N ALA A 56 -21.25 23.66 -7.36
CA ALA A 56 -21.24 22.23 -7.09
C ALA A 56 -19.84 21.62 -7.27
N ALA A 57 -19.16 21.91 -8.37
CA ALA A 57 -17.80 21.44 -8.64
C ALA A 57 -16.79 21.93 -7.57
N SER A 58 -16.91 23.19 -7.15
CA SER A 58 -16.06 23.73 -6.07
C SER A 58 -16.30 23.04 -4.73
N MET A 59 -17.56 22.73 -4.39
CA MET A 59 -17.92 22.01 -3.18
C MET A 59 -17.44 20.56 -3.20
N GLU A 60 -17.51 19.89 -4.34
CA GLU A 60 -16.97 18.54 -4.50
C GLU A 60 -15.45 18.50 -4.31
N ALA A 61 -14.72 19.45 -4.88
CA ALA A 61 -13.28 19.56 -4.72
C ALA A 61 -12.89 19.81 -3.25
N GLU A 62 -13.62 20.70 -2.57
CA GLU A 62 -13.41 20.97 -1.14
C GLU A 62 -13.67 19.72 -0.28
N LEU A 63 -14.74 18.97 -0.56
CA LEU A 63 -15.06 17.73 0.15
C LEU A 63 -14.00 16.65 -0.05
N LYS A 64 -13.50 16.48 -1.28
CA LYS A 64 -12.42 15.53 -1.59
C LYS A 64 -11.13 15.88 -0.85
N LEU A 65 -10.71 17.15 -0.87
CA LEU A 65 -9.50 17.61 -0.18
C LEU A 65 -9.59 17.35 1.33
N LYS A 66 -10.70 17.74 1.96
CA LYS A 66 -10.93 17.50 3.40
C LYS A 66 -10.98 16.01 3.75
N SER A 67 -11.55 15.17 2.89
CA SER A 67 -11.57 13.72 3.11
C SER A 67 -10.17 13.09 3.08
N PHE A 68 -9.29 13.61 2.24
CA PHE A 68 -7.90 13.19 2.11
C PHE A 68 -7.05 13.62 3.33
N GLU A 69 -7.22 14.85 3.80
CA GLU A 69 -6.57 15.34 5.03
C GLU A 69 -6.92 14.48 6.27
N LEU A 70 -8.17 14.04 6.38
CA LEU A 70 -8.61 13.12 7.44
C LEU A 70 -7.97 11.73 7.38
N THR A 71 -7.60 11.24 6.19
CA THR A 71 -7.01 9.89 6.01
C THR A 71 -5.50 9.89 6.14
N ALA A 72 -4.82 10.96 5.71
CA ALA A 72 -3.36 11.08 5.79
C ALA A 72 -2.83 11.21 7.24
N GLN A 73 -3.64 11.70 8.18
CA GLN A 73 -3.24 11.94 9.59
C GLN A 73 -3.41 10.71 10.51
N ALA A 74 -3.85 9.56 9.99
CA ALA A 74 -4.10 8.33 10.75
C ALA A 74 -2.94 7.32 10.74
N VAL A 75 -1.73 7.70 10.31
CA VAL A 75 -0.56 6.80 10.37
C VAL A 75 -0.09 6.73 11.84
N THR A 76 -0.54 5.71 12.55
CA THR A 76 -0.10 5.44 13.93
C THR A 76 1.37 5.07 13.94
N ALA A 77 2.14 5.71 14.82
CA ALA A 77 3.51 5.33 15.10
C ALA A 77 3.55 3.84 15.53
N ASP A 78 4.29 3.00 14.81
CA ASP A 78 4.43 1.60 15.14
C ASP A 78 5.34 1.46 16.37
N LYS A 79 4.74 1.10 17.51
CA LYS A 79 5.42 0.86 18.77
C LYS A 79 6.62 -0.09 18.62
N LYS A 80 6.53 -1.06 17.70
CA LYS A 80 7.58 -2.05 17.47
C LYS A 80 8.87 -1.42 16.95
N LEU A 81 8.80 -0.39 16.12
CA LEU A 81 9.98 0.31 15.61
C LEU A 81 10.76 1.02 16.72
N PHE A 82 10.05 1.60 17.70
CA PHE A 82 10.68 2.25 18.86
C PHE A 82 11.31 1.22 19.80
N GLU A 83 10.64 0.10 20.05
CA GLU A 83 11.18 -1.00 20.85
C GLU A 83 12.43 -1.62 20.22
N ASP A 84 12.43 -1.81 18.89
CA ASP A 84 13.55 -2.41 18.17
C ASP A 84 14.77 -1.46 18.12
N ALA A 85 14.55 -0.16 17.91
CA ALA A 85 15.62 0.85 17.98
C ALA A 85 16.24 0.93 19.38
N ALA A 86 15.41 0.88 20.44
CA ALA A 86 15.88 0.89 21.82
C ALA A 86 16.73 -0.35 22.17
N LYS A 87 16.32 -1.54 21.71
CA LYS A 87 17.11 -2.77 21.87
C LYS A 87 18.46 -2.68 21.15
N GLN A 88 18.48 -2.14 19.94
CA GLN A 88 19.73 -1.98 19.19
C GLN A 88 20.69 -1.03 19.91
N LYS A 89 20.21 0.12 20.38
CA LYS A 89 21.01 1.08 21.16
C LYS A 89 21.55 0.44 22.44
N ALA A 90 20.69 -0.21 23.23
CA ALA A 90 21.09 -0.88 24.46
C ALA A 90 22.16 -1.96 24.23
N ASN A 91 22.02 -2.76 23.17
CA ASN A 91 23.00 -3.79 22.84
C ASN A 91 24.36 -3.19 22.44
N LEU A 92 24.38 -2.10 21.66
CA LEU A 92 25.63 -1.43 21.30
C LEU A 92 26.33 -0.84 22.52
N GLU A 93 25.56 -0.24 23.44
CA GLU A 93 26.07 0.33 24.68
C GLU A 93 26.65 -0.76 25.60
N ILE A 94 25.95 -1.89 25.77
CA ILE A 94 26.44 -3.06 26.51
C ILE A 94 27.75 -3.57 25.91
N ILE A 95 27.81 -3.79 24.59
CA ILE A 95 29.03 -4.29 23.92
C ILE A 95 30.20 -3.34 24.14
N THR A 96 29.95 -2.04 24.03
CA THR A 96 30.99 -1.02 24.19
C THR A 96 31.49 -0.98 25.64
N SER A 97 30.58 -0.89 26.62
CA SER A 97 30.90 -0.82 28.05
C SER A 97 31.64 -2.07 28.54
N HIS A 98 31.27 -3.24 28.01
CA HIS A 98 31.75 -4.52 28.54
C HIS A 98 32.98 -5.08 27.81
N SER A 99 33.37 -4.55 26.65
CA SER A 99 34.44 -5.12 25.82
C SER A 99 35.78 -5.29 26.55
N GLU A 100 36.26 -4.21 27.18
CA GLU A 100 37.54 -4.21 27.91
C GLU A 100 37.49 -5.15 29.12
N THR A 101 36.42 -5.08 29.90
CA THR A 101 36.21 -5.97 31.06
C THR A 101 36.14 -7.44 30.65
N MET A 102 35.49 -7.77 29.52
CA MET A 102 35.43 -9.15 29.02
C MET A 102 36.82 -9.69 28.64
N ASP A 103 37.65 -8.86 28.02
CA ASP A 103 39.03 -9.22 27.67
C ASP A 103 39.89 -9.44 28.92
N GLU A 104 39.73 -8.59 29.94
CA GLU A 104 40.41 -8.76 31.24
C GLU A 104 39.97 -10.05 31.96
N LEU A 105 38.67 -10.33 32.02
CA LEU A 105 38.15 -11.54 32.66
C LEU A 105 38.62 -12.81 31.93
N LYS A 106 38.70 -12.75 30.59
CA LYS A 106 39.25 -13.83 29.78
C LYS A 106 40.73 -14.06 30.07
N ALA A 107 41.53 -13.00 30.11
CA ALA A 107 42.96 -13.10 30.45
C ALA A 107 43.18 -13.67 31.86
N GLN A 108 42.33 -13.31 32.84
CA GLN A 108 42.38 -13.88 34.18
C GLN A 108 42.01 -15.37 34.19
N ALA A 109 41.00 -15.78 33.44
CA ALA A 109 40.61 -17.19 33.32
C ALA A 109 41.72 -18.03 32.65
N ASP A 110 42.34 -17.51 31.59
CA ASP A 110 43.46 -18.16 30.90
C ASP A 110 44.68 -18.31 31.83
N ALA A 111 45.00 -17.28 32.63
CA ALA A 111 46.08 -17.36 33.61
C ALA A 111 45.82 -18.41 34.71
N ILE A 112 44.56 -18.56 35.14
CA ILE A 112 44.16 -19.62 36.09
C ILE A 112 44.33 -20.99 35.44
N TYR A 113 43.88 -21.15 34.20
CA TYR A 113 44.03 -22.39 33.44
C TYR A 113 45.50 -22.82 33.33
N ASP A 114 46.39 -21.91 32.90
CA ASP A 114 47.81 -22.20 32.71
C ASP A 114 48.48 -22.62 34.03
N ARG A 115 48.18 -21.91 35.13
CA ARG A 115 48.70 -22.25 36.46
C ARG A 115 48.26 -23.64 36.90
N MET A 116 46.99 -23.96 36.69
CA MET A 116 46.39 -25.22 37.14
C MET A 116 46.78 -26.41 36.25
N LYS A 117 47.05 -26.18 34.97
CA LYS A 117 47.51 -27.20 34.01
C LYS A 117 48.81 -27.87 34.47
N SER A 118 49.78 -27.08 34.95
CA SER A 118 51.05 -27.64 35.43
C SER A 118 50.87 -28.56 36.63
N GLN A 119 49.92 -28.27 37.52
CA GLN A 119 49.63 -29.11 38.69
C GLN A 119 48.92 -30.40 38.26
N PHE A 120 47.95 -30.28 37.36
CA PHE A 120 47.24 -31.42 36.79
C PHE A 120 48.19 -32.40 36.08
N ASP A 121 49.12 -31.90 35.26
CA ASP A 121 50.08 -32.74 34.55
C ASP A 121 50.99 -33.52 35.53
N GLN A 122 51.35 -32.93 36.67
CA GLN A 122 52.13 -33.60 37.72
C GLN A 122 51.32 -34.66 38.47
N GLU A 123 50.07 -34.35 38.85
CA GLU A 123 49.15 -35.30 39.50
C GLU A 123 48.85 -36.49 38.59
N ARG A 124 48.62 -36.22 37.30
CA ARG A 124 48.41 -37.25 36.28
C ARG A 124 49.63 -38.16 36.12
N ALA A 125 50.82 -37.58 35.99
CA ALA A 125 52.07 -38.34 35.88
C ALA A 125 52.40 -39.14 37.16
N ALA A 126 51.94 -38.70 38.33
CA ALA A 126 52.05 -39.47 39.57
C ALA A 126 51.15 -40.71 39.54
N ILE A 127 49.90 -40.58 39.08
CA ILE A 127 48.99 -41.72 38.86
C ILE A 127 49.61 -42.68 37.85
N ASP A 128 50.10 -42.20 36.71
CA ASP A 128 50.68 -43.08 35.70
C ASP A 128 51.87 -43.88 36.24
N ARG A 129 52.79 -43.23 36.98
CA ARG A 129 53.95 -43.91 37.59
C ARG A 129 53.57 -45.02 38.59
N GLU A 130 52.46 -44.89 39.31
CA GLU A 130 51.98 -45.90 40.28
C GLU A 130 51.54 -47.19 39.59
N TYR A 131 50.96 -47.10 38.39
CA TYR A 131 50.39 -48.23 37.66
C TYR A 131 51.29 -48.76 36.55
N GLU A 132 52.12 -47.92 35.93
CA GLU A 132 52.94 -48.26 34.77
C GLU A 132 53.87 -49.46 35.02
N ASN A 133 54.61 -49.44 36.14
CA ASN A 133 55.52 -50.55 36.48
C ASN A 133 54.78 -51.88 36.71
N ARG A 134 53.59 -51.84 37.30
CA ARG A 134 52.78 -53.03 37.61
C ARG A 134 52.17 -53.61 36.33
N ILE A 135 51.59 -52.74 35.49
CA ILE A 135 51.02 -53.11 34.21
C ILE A 135 52.11 -53.68 33.28
N LEU A 136 53.27 -53.02 33.21
CA LEU A 136 54.40 -53.48 32.41
C LEU A 136 54.92 -54.85 32.87
N ASN A 137 55.01 -55.07 34.19
CA ASN A 137 55.45 -56.36 34.74
C ASN A 137 54.49 -57.50 34.34
N ILE A 138 53.17 -57.27 34.41
CA ILE A 138 52.16 -58.24 34.00
C ILE A 138 52.24 -58.49 32.50
N GLN A 139 52.45 -57.45 31.69
CA GLN A 139 52.59 -57.58 30.24
C GLN A 139 53.82 -58.42 29.87
N ILE A 140 54.99 -58.16 30.48
CA ILE A 140 56.20 -58.96 30.26
C ILE A 140 56.00 -60.44 30.64
N LYS A 141 55.28 -60.71 31.74
CA LYS A 141 54.94 -62.08 32.15
C LYS A 141 53.98 -62.76 31.19
N ALA A 142 53.00 -62.02 30.67
CA ALA A 142 52.06 -62.51 29.67
C ALA A 142 52.76 -62.81 28.33
N ASP A 143 53.65 -61.93 27.88
CA ASP A 143 54.41 -62.10 26.62
C ASP A 143 55.38 -63.30 26.69
N ASN A 144 55.95 -63.57 27.87
CA ASN A 144 56.85 -64.71 28.10
C ASN A 144 56.12 -66.00 28.54
N ALA A 145 54.79 -66.08 28.41
CA ALA A 145 53.99 -67.19 28.93
C ALA A 145 54.37 -68.57 28.36
N ALA A 146 54.85 -68.61 27.11
CA ALA A 146 55.32 -69.85 26.48
C ALA A 146 56.66 -70.34 27.06
N THR A 147 57.56 -69.40 27.39
CA THR A 147 58.88 -69.70 27.99
C THR A 147 58.76 -70.07 29.46
N LEU A 148 57.78 -69.51 30.16
CA LEU A 148 57.52 -69.76 31.58
C LEU A 148 56.57 -70.95 31.83
N GLU A 149 56.14 -71.65 30.78
CA GLU A 149 55.21 -72.80 30.84
C GLU A 149 53.93 -72.52 31.65
N LEU A 150 53.44 -71.26 31.63
CA LEU A 150 52.28 -70.85 32.42
C LEU A 150 51.04 -71.66 32.01
N SER A 151 50.29 -72.14 33.00
CA SER A 151 49.00 -72.80 32.81
C SER A 151 47.94 -71.83 32.27
N GLU A 152 46.87 -72.38 31.70
CA GLU A 152 45.75 -71.58 31.20
C GLU A 152 45.07 -70.75 32.31
N ALA A 153 45.00 -71.30 33.53
CA ALA A 153 44.48 -70.61 34.70
C ALA A 153 45.36 -69.41 35.11
N GLU A 154 46.69 -69.56 35.07
CA GLU A 154 47.63 -68.47 35.40
C GLU A 154 47.59 -67.34 34.35
N ARG A 155 47.47 -67.69 33.07
CA ARG A 155 47.29 -66.70 31.99
C ARG A 155 45.98 -65.93 32.15
N ALA A 156 44.89 -66.62 32.47
CA ALA A 156 43.60 -65.98 32.74
C ALA A 156 43.66 -65.03 33.96
N SER A 157 44.37 -65.43 35.02
CA SER A 157 44.59 -64.57 36.20
C SER A 157 45.41 -63.32 35.87
N LEU A 158 46.49 -63.43 35.10
CA LEU A 158 47.30 -62.29 34.67
C LEU A 158 46.49 -61.32 33.80
N GLN A 159 45.67 -61.84 32.89
CA GLN A 159 44.77 -61.02 32.06
C GLN A 159 43.72 -60.29 32.91
N ALA A 160 43.14 -60.97 33.91
CA ALA A 160 42.18 -60.37 34.83
C ALA A 160 42.81 -59.26 35.68
N GLU A 161 44.02 -59.48 36.20
CA GLU A 161 44.76 -58.48 36.97
C GLU A 161 45.15 -57.26 36.09
N TRP A 162 45.58 -57.51 34.84
CA TRP A 162 45.88 -56.43 33.89
C TRP A 162 44.66 -55.55 33.61
N ASN A 163 43.50 -56.16 33.31
CA ASN A 163 42.25 -55.43 33.09
C ASN A 163 41.87 -54.61 34.32
N ARG A 164 41.92 -55.23 35.51
CA ARG A 164 41.62 -54.55 36.78
C ARG A 164 42.51 -53.33 37.02
N LEU A 165 43.84 -53.44 36.83
CA LEU A 165 44.75 -52.31 37.04
C LEU A 165 44.53 -51.19 36.02
N LYS A 166 44.19 -51.53 34.78
CA LYS A 166 43.87 -50.55 33.75
C LYS A 166 42.58 -49.80 34.10
N ASP A 167 41.57 -50.50 34.59
CA ASP A 167 40.30 -49.92 35.01
C ASP A 167 40.48 -49.02 36.25
N GLU A 168 41.21 -49.49 37.27
CA GLU A 168 41.54 -48.69 38.46
C GLU A 168 42.29 -47.40 38.09
N ARG A 169 43.27 -47.48 37.20
CA ARG A 169 44.01 -46.30 36.70
C ARG A 169 43.08 -45.34 35.95
N ASN A 170 42.23 -45.86 35.07
CA ASN A 170 41.29 -45.03 34.30
C ASN A 170 40.28 -44.33 35.22
N GLU A 171 39.79 -45.01 36.25
CA GLU A 171 38.88 -44.43 37.24
C GLU A 171 39.57 -43.30 38.02
N ARG A 172 40.82 -43.48 38.44
CA ARG A 172 41.58 -42.41 39.09
C ARG A 172 41.82 -41.20 38.17
N HIS A 173 42.13 -41.42 36.91
CA HIS A 173 42.23 -40.33 35.92
C HIS A 173 40.91 -39.60 35.73
N ASN A 174 39.78 -40.32 35.70
CA ASN A 174 38.46 -39.72 35.58
C ASN A 174 38.10 -38.88 36.82
N GLN A 175 38.43 -39.37 38.02
CA GLN A 175 38.25 -38.63 39.26
C GLN A 175 39.11 -37.38 39.29
N LEU A 176 40.39 -37.48 38.93
CA LEU A 176 41.29 -36.34 38.82
C LEU A 176 40.75 -35.28 37.86
N LEU A 177 40.21 -35.69 36.71
CA LEU A 177 39.61 -34.76 35.74
C LEU A 177 38.38 -34.04 36.30
N LYS A 178 37.49 -34.75 37.00
CA LYS A 178 36.30 -34.16 37.64
C LYS A 178 36.70 -33.16 38.73
N ASP A 179 37.64 -33.54 39.58
CA ASP A 179 38.15 -32.68 40.65
C ASP A 179 38.79 -31.43 40.06
N GLN A 180 39.60 -31.58 39.00
CA GLN A 180 40.24 -30.47 38.33
C GLN A 180 39.22 -29.49 37.72
N GLN A 181 38.19 -30.01 37.07
CA GLN A 181 37.11 -29.18 36.52
C GLN A 181 36.42 -28.38 37.62
N HIS A 182 36.10 -29.03 38.74
CA HIS A 182 35.48 -28.35 39.88
C HIS A 182 36.40 -27.28 40.49
N ARG A 183 37.68 -27.59 40.69
CA ARG A 183 38.68 -26.62 41.18
C ARG A 183 38.79 -25.41 40.24
N TYR A 184 38.75 -25.64 38.93
CA TYR A 184 38.82 -24.58 37.92
C TYR A 184 37.59 -23.67 37.98
N GLU A 185 36.39 -24.25 38.01
CA GLU A 185 35.14 -23.50 38.12
C GLU A 185 35.10 -22.63 39.38
N VAL A 186 35.51 -23.18 40.53
CA VAL A 186 35.58 -22.46 41.80
C VAL A 186 36.61 -21.33 41.73
N ALA A 187 37.79 -21.57 41.16
CA ALA A 187 38.84 -20.55 41.03
C ALA A 187 38.42 -19.41 40.10
N VAL A 188 37.80 -19.73 38.96
CA VAL A 188 37.29 -18.74 38.01
C VAL A 188 36.14 -17.95 38.62
N GLU A 189 35.20 -18.58 39.32
CA GLU A 189 34.10 -17.87 39.98
C GLU A 189 34.58 -16.97 41.12
N ALA A 190 35.58 -17.41 41.89
CA ALA A 190 36.19 -16.57 42.93
C ALA A 190 36.89 -15.33 42.35
N ALA A 191 37.55 -15.46 41.19
CA ALA A 191 38.28 -14.36 40.56
C ALA A 191 37.36 -13.41 39.75
N THR A 192 36.37 -13.95 39.03
CA THR A 192 35.58 -13.20 38.03
C THR A 192 34.12 -12.98 38.42
N GLY A 193 33.63 -13.63 39.48
CA GLY A 193 32.21 -13.63 39.84
C GLY A 193 31.66 -12.26 40.22
N GLU A 194 32.44 -11.41 40.89
CA GLU A 194 32.01 -10.04 41.24
C GLU A 194 31.86 -9.17 40.00
N ALA A 195 32.87 -9.15 39.12
CA ALA A 195 32.83 -8.42 37.86
C ALA A 195 31.64 -8.89 37.00
N ARG A 196 31.42 -10.20 36.86
CA ARG A 196 30.26 -10.75 36.14
C ARG A 196 28.92 -10.30 36.73
N ARG A 197 28.79 -10.25 38.07
CA ARG A 197 27.57 -9.75 38.73
C ARG A 197 27.34 -8.26 38.47
N ASN A 198 28.40 -7.46 38.50
CA ASN A 198 28.32 -6.02 38.22
C ASN A 198 27.91 -5.76 36.77
N MET A 199 28.49 -6.49 35.82
CA MET A 199 28.11 -6.43 34.40
C MET A 199 26.64 -6.82 34.17
N LEU A 200 26.17 -7.90 34.81
CA LEU A 200 24.75 -8.28 34.72
C LEU A 200 23.82 -7.23 35.32
N ALA A 201 24.23 -6.55 36.40
CA ALA A 201 23.45 -5.47 36.99
C ALA A 201 23.40 -4.24 36.08
N GLU A 202 24.53 -3.89 35.46
CA GLU A 202 24.64 -2.78 34.50
C GLU A 202 23.82 -3.06 33.23
N GLU A 203 23.91 -4.26 32.65
CA GLU A 203 23.09 -4.70 31.52
C GLU A 203 21.58 -4.55 31.79
N ASN A 204 21.14 -4.95 32.98
CA ASN A 204 19.74 -4.81 33.37
C ASN A 204 19.35 -3.34 33.54
N SER A 205 20.26 -2.49 34.04
CA SER A 205 20.05 -1.05 34.15
C SER A 205 19.93 -0.39 32.78
N ILE A 206 20.87 -0.63 31.87
CA ILE A 206 20.89 -0.10 30.49
C ILE A 206 19.62 -0.52 29.75
N ARG A 207 19.24 -1.81 29.83
CA ARG A 207 18.00 -2.30 29.20
C ARG A 207 16.75 -1.64 29.80
N GLY A 208 16.71 -1.48 31.12
CA GLY A 208 15.59 -0.82 31.81
C GLY A 208 15.46 0.66 31.44
N GLN A 209 16.57 1.38 31.34
CA GLN A 209 16.62 2.77 30.89
C GLN A 209 16.17 2.89 29.43
N ALA A 210 16.74 2.09 28.52
CA ALA A 210 16.37 2.10 27.10
C ALA A 210 14.88 1.79 26.89
N GLN A 211 14.30 0.88 27.67
CA GLN A 211 12.87 0.58 27.62
C GLN A 211 12.02 1.75 28.14
N THR A 212 12.45 2.40 29.21
CA THR A 212 11.76 3.58 29.77
C THR A 212 11.81 4.75 28.79
N ASP A 213 12.96 5.04 28.21
CA ASP A 213 13.15 6.08 27.20
C ASP A 213 12.30 5.82 25.95
N ALA A 214 12.24 4.56 25.48
CA ALA A 214 11.39 4.17 24.36
C ALA A 214 9.90 4.39 24.66
N MET A 215 9.46 4.06 25.87
CA MET A 215 8.08 4.30 26.30
C MET A 215 7.78 5.78 26.42
N GLN A 216 8.71 6.58 26.95
CA GLN A 216 8.55 8.04 27.05
C GLN A 216 8.51 8.69 25.68
N HIS A 217 9.42 8.34 24.77
CA HIS A 217 9.42 8.85 23.40
C HIS A 217 8.18 8.41 22.62
N PHE A 218 7.75 7.16 22.78
CA PHE A 218 6.49 6.70 22.18
C PHE A 218 5.30 7.50 22.72
N ALA A 219 5.22 7.70 24.04
CA ALA A 219 4.16 8.47 24.68
C ALA A 219 4.20 9.96 24.28
N GLU A 220 5.39 10.53 24.09
CA GLU A 220 5.57 11.91 23.61
C GLU A 220 5.12 12.05 22.15
N VAL A 221 5.52 11.14 21.27
CA VAL A 221 5.10 11.13 19.86
C VAL A 221 3.60 10.88 19.75
N GLN A 222 3.06 9.95 20.54
CA GLN A 222 1.62 9.71 20.62
C GLN A 222 0.88 10.92 21.20
N GLY A 223 1.42 11.56 22.24
CA GLY A 223 0.86 12.75 22.87
C GLY A 223 0.86 13.96 21.93
N ARG A 224 1.93 14.17 21.15
CA ARG A 224 2.00 15.19 20.10
C ARG A 224 1.05 14.90 18.96
N ASN A 225 0.91 13.65 18.53
CA ASN A 225 -0.09 13.26 17.53
C ASN A 225 -1.51 13.45 18.08
N ALA A 226 -1.78 13.10 19.34
CA ALA A 226 -3.07 13.28 19.98
C ALA A 226 -3.40 14.77 20.20
N GLN A 227 -2.43 15.59 20.62
CA GLN A 227 -2.57 17.03 20.75
C GLN A 227 -2.75 17.72 19.40
N ALA A 228 -2.06 17.28 18.34
CA ALA A 228 -2.32 17.76 16.99
C ALA A 228 -3.74 17.37 16.50
N ILE A 229 -4.28 16.23 16.95
CA ILE A 229 -5.66 15.81 16.69
C ILE A 229 -6.67 16.62 17.53
N ASP A 230 -6.33 16.99 18.77
CA ASP A 230 -7.21 17.74 19.68
C ASP A 230 -7.19 19.26 19.39
N GLU A 231 -6.04 19.82 19.00
CA GLU A 231 -5.89 21.19 18.47
C GLU A 231 -6.48 21.31 17.05
N ALA A 232 -6.54 20.22 16.27
CA ALA A 232 -7.42 20.08 15.10
C ALA A 232 -8.88 19.80 15.53
N MET A 233 -9.42 20.70 16.37
CA MET A 233 -10.74 20.65 17.00
C MET A 233 -11.86 19.87 16.26
N LYS A 234 -12.44 18.92 17.01
CA LYS A 234 -13.82 18.36 16.96
C LYS A 234 -14.13 17.28 15.90
N PRO A 235 -13.83 16.00 16.16
CA PRO A 235 -14.27 14.89 15.30
C PRO A 235 -15.79 14.78 15.14
N ILE A 236 -16.60 15.38 16.03
CA ILE A 236 -18.05 15.47 15.83
C ILE A 236 -18.42 16.68 14.96
N GLN A 237 -17.88 17.87 15.24
CA GLN A 237 -18.24 19.08 14.50
C GLN A 237 -17.76 19.00 13.05
N LEU A 238 -16.55 18.50 12.81
CA LEU A 238 -16.00 18.35 11.47
C LEU A 238 -16.76 17.27 10.68
N LYS A 239 -17.15 16.16 11.31
CA LYS A 239 -18.03 15.16 10.70
C LYS A 239 -19.44 15.68 10.46
N MET A 240 -20.00 16.47 11.38
CA MET A 240 -21.31 17.11 11.21
C MET A 240 -21.27 18.18 10.11
N ASP A 241 -20.20 18.96 10.01
CA ASP A 241 -20.03 19.98 8.99
C ASP A 241 -19.79 19.35 7.62
N LEU A 242 -19.03 18.25 7.53
CA LEU A 242 -18.90 17.44 6.31
C LEU A 242 -20.25 16.82 5.91
N ALA A 243 -21.00 16.27 6.86
CA ALA A 243 -22.33 15.71 6.59
C ALA A 243 -23.30 16.79 6.09
N ARG A 244 -23.31 17.97 6.74
CA ARG A 244 -24.11 19.14 6.30
C ARG A 244 -23.73 19.58 4.90
N LYS A 245 -22.44 19.77 4.63
CA LYS A 245 -21.94 20.17 3.30
C LYS A 245 -22.31 19.15 2.23
N LYS A 246 -22.24 17.85 2.53
CA LYS A 246 -22.68 16.79 1.62
C LYS A 246 -24.18 16.89 1.32
N THR A 247 -25.02 17.09 2.33
CA THR A 247 -26.46 17.30 2.13
C THR A 247 -26.74 18.57 1.32
N THR A 248 -26.02 19.66 1.56
CA THR A 248 -26.13 20.89 0.76
C THR A 248 -25.76 20.67 -0.70
N LEU A 249 -24.69 19.90 -0.97
CA LEU A 249 -24.30 19.53 -2.32
C LEU A 249 -25.40 18.69 -3.01
N GLU A 250 -25.96 17.69 -2.33
CA GLU A 250 -27.06 16.87 -2.87
C GLU A 250 -28.30 17.72 -3.22
N LEU A 251 -28.63 18.72 -2.40
CA LEU A 251 -29.72 19.65 -2.70
C LEU A 251 -29.42 20.51 -3.93
N LYS A 252 -28.19 21.02 -4.07
CA LYS A 252 -27.76 21.80 -5.24
C LYS A 252 -27.74 20.98 -6.53
N LEU A 253 -27.33 19.72 -6.46
CA LEU A 253 -27.40 18.81 -7.61
C LEU A 253 -28.86 18.57 -8.06
N ARG A 254 -29.80 18.42 -7.12
CA ARG A 254 -31.23 18.33 -7.47
C ARG A 254 -31.78 19.63 -8.08
N GLU A 255 -31.30 20.78 -7.62
CA GLU A 255 -31.68 22.08 -8.19
C GLU A 255 -31.17 22.22 -9.63
N ILE A 256 -29.94 21.79 -9.90
CA ILE A 256 -29.37 21.68 -11.25
C ILE A 256 -30.25 20.77 -12.13
N ASP A 257 -30.57 19.55 -11.67
CA ASP A 257 -31.40 18.60 -12.43
C ASP A 257 -32.78 19.18 -12.79
N LEU A 258 -33.41 19.89 -11.87
CA LEU A 258 -34.72 20.53 -12.09
C LEU A 258 -34.61 21.68 -13.09
N LEU A 259 -33.54 22.48 -13.00
CA LEU A 259 -33.31 23.60 -13.90
C LEU A 259 -32.99 23.14 -15.31
N GLU A 260 -32.18 22.08 -15.46
CA GLU A 260 -31.88 21.45 -16.75
C GLU A 260 -33.16 20.90 -17.41
N LYS A 261 -34.01 20.20 -16.65
CA LYS A 261 -35.30 19.71 -17.14
C LYS A 261 -36.20 20.84 -17.61
N LYS A 262 -36.28 21.93 -16.85
CA LYS A 262 -37.06 23.11 -17.23
C LYS A 262 -36.56 23.71 -18.55
N ILE A 263 -35.25 23.92 -18.66
CA ILE A 263 -34.62 24.44 -19.90
C ILE A 263 -34.92 23.51 -21.07
N PHE A 264 -34.83 22.19 -20.87
CA PHE A 264 -35.16 21.20 -21.90
C PHE A 264 -36.61 21.29 -22.36
N GLU A 265 -37.55 21.35 -21.41
CA GLU A 265 -38.98 21.41 -21.68
C GLU A 265 -39.34 22.69 -22.43
N ASP A 266 -38.76 23.83 -22.05
CA ASP A 266 -38.95 25.12 -22.71
C ASP A 266 -38.44 25.10 -24.16
N ILE A 267 -37.25 24.53 -24.39
CA ILE A 267 -36.67 24.34 -25.72
C ILE A 267 -37.53 23.39 -26.55
N SER A 268 -37.93 22.25 -25.98
CA SER A 268 -38.71 21.22 -26.67
C SER A 268 -40.10 21.73 -27.08
N SER A 269 -40.75 22.52 -26.21
CA SER A 269 -42.04 23.14 -26.50
C SER A 269 -41.98 24.09 -27.70
N ARG A 270 -40.92 24.89 -27.80
CA ARG A 270 -40.69 25.80 -28.93
C ARG A 270 -40.23 25.07 -30.20
N ALA A 271 -39.40 24.04 -30.06
CA ALA A 271 -39.03 23.17 -31.17
C ALA A 271 -40.26 22.47 -31.77
N ALA A 272 -41.18 22.00 -30.92
CA ALA A 272 -42.46 21.43 -31.37
C ALA A 272 -43.33 22.45 -32.12
N LYS A 273 -43.36 23.71 -31.66
CA LYS A 273 -44.02 24.80 -32.40
C LYS A 273 -43.40 24.99 -33.78
N LEU A 274 -42.07 25.06 -33.89
CA LEU A 274 -41.38 25.21 -35.18
C LEU A 274 -41.58 23.99 -36.09
N ALA A 275 -41.60 22.79 -35.54
CA ALA A 275 -41.91 21.57 -36.29
C ALA A 275 -43.31 21.63 -36.91
N MET A 276 -44.31 22.13 -36.18
CA MET A 276 -45.66 22.31 -36.70
C MET A 276 -45.74 23.38 -37.80
N VAL A 277 -45.01 24.50 -37.64
CA VAL A 277 -44.99 25.60 -38.62
C VAL A 277 -44.35 25.16 -39.94
N HIS A 278 -43.27 24.38 -39.87
CA HIS A 278 -42.51 23.93 -41.03
C HIS A 278 -42.88 22.53 -41.52
N HIS A 279 -43.95 21.93 -40.99
CA HIS A 279 -44.40 20.57 -41.32
C HIS A 279 -43.32 19.49 -41.19
N LEU A 280 -42.45 19.61 -40.17
CA LEU A 280 -41.34 18.69 -39.93
C LEU A 280 -41.79 17.46 -39.15
N ASN A 281 -41.30 16.28 -39.55
CA ASN A 281 -41.59 15.01 -38.88
C ASN A 281 -40.60 14.72 -37.75
N LEU A 282 -39.39 15.28 -37.83
CA LEU A 282 -38.31 15.04 -36.88
C LEU A 282 -37.39 16.26 -36.80
N ILE A 283 -36.96 16.62 -35.59
CA ILE A 283 -35.85 17.56 -35.37
C ILE A 283 -34.70 16.77 -34.76
N ILE A 284 -33.52 16.88 -35.38
CA ILE A 284 -32.27 16.27 -34.94
C ILE A 284 -31.39 17.36 -34.34
N THR A 285 -30.80 17.08 -33.19
CA THR A 285 -29.89 17.99 -32.49
C THR A 285 -28.54 17.36 -32.23
N ASP A 286 -27.46 18.15 -32.25
CA ASP A 286 -26.13 17.71 -31.82
C ASP A 286 -26.19 17.31 -30.32
N PRO A 287 -25.65 16.16 -29.88
CA PRO A 287 -25.53 15.82 -28.48
C PRO A 287 -24.73 16.89 -27.71
N VAL A 288 -25.32 17.41 -26.64
CA VAL A 288 -24.65 18.28 -25.67
C VAL A 288 -24.42 17.49 -24.40
N ASP A 289 -23.24 17.64 -23.79
CA ASP A 289 -22.79 16.87 -22.62
C ASP A 289 -23.79 16.87 -21.45
N ASN A 290 -24.68 17.86 -21.36
CA ASN A 290 -25.91 17.71 -20.61
C ASN A 290 -26.99 18.73 -21.01
N ILE A 291 -28.10 18.26 -21.62
CA ILE A 291 -29.50 18.55 -21.24
C ILE A 291 -30.33 17.30 -21.60
N LEU A 292 -30.22 16.27 -20.74
CA LEU A 292 -30.82 14.93 -20.79
C LEU A 292 -30.03 13.84 -21.56
N GLY A 293 -28.73 14.05 -21.80
CA GLY A 293 -27.80 12.97 -22.11
C GLY A 293 -27.37 12.28 -20.82
N LEU A 294 -27.72 10.99 -20.66
CA LEU A 294 -27.29 10.15 -19.53
C LEU A 294 -25.79 10.35 -19.25
N GLU A 295 -25.44 10.65 -18.00
CA GLU A 295 -24.07 10.83 -17.53
C GLU A 295 -23.18 9.63 -17.93
N PHE A 296 -22.48 9.74 -19.06
CA PHE A 296 -21.53 8.72 -19.51
C PHE A 296 -20.41 8.54 -18.48
N ASP A 297 -20.03 9.64 -17.81
CA ASP A 297 -19.02 9.64 -16.75
C ASP A 297 -19.48 8.93 -15.46
N ARG A 298 -20.79 8.87 -15.14
CA ARG A 298 -21.27 8.07 -13.99
C ARG A 298 -21.27 6.56 -14.26
N LEU A 299 -21.24 6.15 -15.53
CA LEU A 299 -21.22 4.73 -15.93
C LEU A 299 -19.80 4.15 -16.00
N GLY A 300 -18.75 4.94 -15.79
CA GLY A 300 -17.36 4.45 -15.67
C GLY A 300 -16.73 3.95 -16.96
N PHE A 301 -17.34 4.23 -18.12
CA PHE A 301 -16.82 3.79 -19.42
C PHE A 301 -16.23 4.97 -20.21
N VAL A 302 -14.91 5.12 -20.10
CA VAL A 302 -13.99 5.83 -21.03
C VAL A 302 -14.28 7.32 -21.27
N THR A 303 -13.22 8.12 -21.46
CA THR A 303 -13.30 9.53 -21.88
C THR A 303 -14.14 9.67 -23.16
N TRP A 304 -15.28 10.35 -23.06
CA TRP A 304 -16.12 10.69 -24.21
C TRP A 304 -15.33 11.59 -25.18
N HIS A 305 -15.40 11.30 -26.47
CA HIS A 305 -14.79 12.12 -27.52
C HIS A 305 -15.93 12.72 -28.34
N GLU A 306 -15.97 14.06 -28.43
CA GLU A 306 -16.95 14.83 -29.20
C GLU A 306 -16.82 14.47 -30.70
N LEU A 307 -17.57 13.47 -31.16
CA LEU A 307 -17.66 13.13 -32.57
C LEU A 307 -18.65 14.10 -33.22
N ARG A 308 -18.16 15.29 -33.60
CA ARG A 308 -18.91 16.23 -34.45
C ARG A 308 -19.06 15.61 -35.85
N SER A 309 -20.06 14.77 -36.04
CA SER A 309 -20.41 14.27 -37.37
C SER A 309 -21.37 15.27 -38.02
N PRO A 310 -20.99 15.94 -39.13
CA PRO A 310 -21.94 16.81 -39.84
C PRO A 310 -23.09 15.95 -40.35
N VAL A 311 -24.32 16.30 -39.98
CA VAL A 311 -25.53 15.70 -40.56
C VAL A 311 -25.67 16.27 -41.98
N ILE A 312 -25.19 15.54 -42.98
CA ILE A 312 -25.36 15.90 -44.39
C ILE A 312 -26.69 15.34 -44.88
N GLY A 313 -27.76 16.11 -44.73
CA GLY A 313 -29.08 15.80 -45.27
C GLY A 313 -29.30 16.42 -46.64
N ILE A 314 -29.95 15.67 -47.55
CA ILE A 314 -30.32 16.14 -48.89
C ILE A 314 -31.57 17.03 -48.85
N ASN A 315 -32.34 16.97 -47.75
CA ASN A 315 -33.63 17.63 -47.57
C ASN A 315 -33.86 18.06 -46.09
N THR A 316 -32.94 18.87 -45.56
CA THR A 316 -32.94 19.31 -44.15
C THR A 316 -33.06 20.82 -44.02
N LEU A 317 -33.80 21.29 -43.02
CA LEU A 317 -33.94 22.70 -42.66
C LEU A 317 -33.15 23.00 -41.39
N ASP A 318 -32.22 23.96 -41.44
CA ASP A 318 -31.55 24.45 -40.24
C ASP A 318 -32.48 25.42 -39.48
N LEU A 319 -32.89 25.03 -38.28
CA LEU A 319 -33.79 25.79 -37.41
C LEU A 319 -33.03 26.65 -36.39
N THR A 320 -31.69 26.64 -36.39
CA THR A 320 -30.89 27.25 -35.32
C THR A 320 -31.19 28.74 -35.17
N ASP A 321 -31.16 29.51 -36.25
CA ASP A 321 -31.40 30.96 -36.20
C ASP A 321 -32.83 31.33 -35.80
N GLU A 322 -33.82 30.58 -36.30
CA GLU A 322 -35.23 30.78 -35.95
C GLU A 322 -35.50 30.43 -34.50
N MET A 323 -34.91 29.33 -34.02
CA MET A 323 -35.00 28.93 -32.63
C MET A 323 -34.33 29.97 -31.72
N LEU A 324 -33.15 30.50 -32.08
CA LEU A 324 -32.49 31.56 -31.32
C LEU A 324 -33.36 32.83 -31.18
N GLN A 325 -34.15 33.17 -32.20
CA GLN A 325 -35.12 34.28 -32.13
C GLN A 325 -36.29 33.94 -31.22
N GLU A 326 -36.84 32.73 -31.31
CA GLU A 326 -37.90 32.25 -30.43
C GLU A 326 -37.43 32.24 -28.95
N MET A 327 -36.24 31.72 -28.67
CA MET A 327 -35.69 31.66 -27.30
C MET A 327 -35.55 33.04 -26.64
N LYS A 328 -35.28 34.10 -27.41
CA LYS A 328 -35.22 35.48 -26.89
C LYS A 328 -36.57 36.02 -26.43
N ASN A 329 -37.67 35.41 -26.91
CA ASN A 329 -39.04 35.77 -26.53
C ASN A 329 -39.54 34.97 -25.32
N ILE A 330 -38.67 34.28 -24.56
CA ILE A 330 -39.03 33.65 -23.28
C ILE A 330 -39.08 34.73 -22.20
N GLN A 331 -40.29 35.02 -21.71
CA GLN A 331 -40.48 35.80 -20.47
C GLN A 331 -40.29 34.92 -19.25
#